data_AF-A0A7V3I7J1-F1
#
_entry.id   AF-A0A7V3I7J1-F1
#
_cell.length_a   1.000
_cell.length_b   1.000
_cell.length_c   1.000
_cell.angle_alpha   90.00
_cell.angle_beta   90.00
_cell.angle_gamma   90.00
#
_symmetry.space_group_name_H-M   'P 1'
#
loop_
_entity.id
_entity.type
_entity.pdbx_description
1 polymer ?
#
loop_
_entity_poly.entity_id
_entity_poly.type
_entity_poly.pdbx_seq_one_letter_code
_entity_poly.pdbx_strand_id
1 'polypeptide(L)'
;DTMLPSLQKVRLAADDVASVDSFQGSERDVIVISFVRSPASCTRCEGTGVRQRGQRCDYCDGKGWRGTGLTFARDLRRLNVAFSRARKMLILVGDIDALTDSRYRGGAPGGRVLAMFRDYVRDRGKVLHVWERGHDNS
;
A
#
# COMPACT_ATOMS: atom_id res chain seq x y z
N ASP A 1 -2.18 -12.41 -27.17
CA ASP A 1 -0.76 -12.08 -27.19
C ASP A 1 -0.63 -10.58 -27.45
N THR A 2 -0.72 -9.77 -26.39
CA THR A 2 -0.78 -8.31 -26.51
C THR A 2 0.59 -7.78 -26.15
N MET A 3 1.41 -7.49 -27.17
CA MET A 3 2.72 -6.85 -26.99
C MET A 3 2.54 -5.60 -26.12
N LEU A 4 3.22 -5.57 -24.97
CA LEU A 4 3.33 -4.35 -24.17
C LEU A 4 4.01 -3.28 -25.05
N PRO A 5 3.40 -2.09 -25.21
CA PRO A 5 4.02 -1.02 -25.99
C PRO A 5 5.41 -0.73 -25.44
N SER A 6 6.36 -0.42 -26.33
CA SER A 6 7.75 -0.14 -25.97
C SER A 6 7.81 0.88 -24.84
N LEU A 7 8.23 0.44 -23.65
CA LEU A 7 8.36 1.30 -22.49
C LEU A 7 9.48 2.31 -22.75
N GLN A 8 9.12 3.52 -23.17
CA GLN A 8 10.06 4.64 -23.22
C GLN A 8 10.56 4.91 -21.80
N LYS A 9 11.88 4.96 -21.63
CA LYS A 9 12.49 5.30 -20.34
C LYS A 9 12.06 6.71 -19.93
N VAL A 10 11.27 6.79 -18.87
CA VAL A 10 10.91 8.07 -18.24
C VAL A 10 12.15 8.60 -17.52
N ARG A 11 12.50 9.87 -17.76
CA ARG A 11 13.50 10.57 -16.94
C ARG A 11 12.82 11.08 -15.69
N LEU A 12 13.21 10.56 -14.54
CA LEU A 12 12.75 11.03 -13.23
C LEU A 12 13.73 12.10 -12.72
N ALA A 13 13.21 13.27 -12.35
CA ALA A 13 13.93 14.29 -11.60
C ALA A 13 13.74 14.04 -10.08
N ALA A 14 14.62 14.61 -9.25
CA ALA A 14 14.50 14.49 -7.79
C ALA A 14 13.14 15.01 -7.27
N ASP A 15 12.60 16.06 -7.89
CA ASP A 15 11.31 16.66 -7.51
C ASP A 15 10.09 15.80 -7.93
N ASP A 16 10.30 14.72 -8.69
CA ASP A 16 9.25 13.76 -9.04
C ASP A 16 9.02 12.71 -7.94
N VAL A 17 9.92 12.64 -6.94
CA VAL A 17 9.84 11.70 -5.81
C VAL A 17 9.80 12.48 -4.49
N ALA A 18 8.63 12.56 -3.87
CA ALA A 18 8.48 13.19 -2.56
C ALA A 18 7.42 12.50 -1.69
N SER A 19 7.35 12.88 -0.43
CA SER A 19 6.26 12.44 0.45
C SER A 19 4.94 13.10 0.03
N VAL A 20 3.80 12.49 0.37
CA VAL A 20 2.47 13.05 0.03
C VAL A 20 2.28 14.46 0.57
N ASP A 21 2.83 14.78 1.76
CA ASP A 21 2.70 16.11 2.37
C ASP A 21 3.44 17.19 1.56
N SER A 22 4.51 16.80 0.85
CA SER A 22 5.32 17.70 0.01
C SER A 22 4.66 18.04 -1.34
N PHE A 23 3.56 17.37 -1.71
CA PHE A 23 2.81 17.58 -2.98
C PHE A 23 1.54 18.43 -2.80
N GLN A 24 1.52 19.33 -1.82
CA GLN A 24 0.36 20.19 -1.63
C GLN A 24 0.33 21.31 -2.70
N GLY A 25 -0.51 21.14 -3.73
CA GLY A 25 -0.77 22.15 -4.75
C GLY A 25 -0.23 21.83 -6.15
N SER A 26 0.42 20.69 -6.35
CA SER A 26 0.87 20.23 -7.67
C SER A 26 0.19 18.92 -8.08
N GLU A 27 -0.15 18.82 -9.35
CA GLU A 27 -0.70 17.60 -9.97
C GLU A 27 0.33 16.99 -10.91
N ARG A 28 0.26 15.67 -11.11
CA ARG A 28 1.11 14.95 -12.05
C ARG A 28 0.25 14.08 -12.97
N ASP A 29 0.74 13.85 -14.19
CA ASP A 29 0.07 12.97 -15.14
C ASP A 29 -0.06 11.54 -14.60
N VAL A 30 0.99 11.04 -13.94
CA VAL A 30 1.03 9.74 -13.28
C VAL A 30 1.48 9.89 -11.83
N ILE A 31 0.78 9.26 -10.90
CA ILE A 31 1.17 9.16 -9.50
C ILE A 31 1.34 7.68 -9.13
N VAL A 32 2.44 7.34 -8.47
CA VAL A 32 2.67 6.02 -7.88
C VAL A 32 2.71 6.15 -6.37
N ILE A 33 1.82 5.45 -5.67
CA ILE A 33 1.77 5.41 -4.21
C ILE A 33 2.22 4.04 -3.73
N SER A 34 3.28 3.99 -2.93
CA SER A 34 3.69 2.79 -2.21
C SER A 34 3.17 2.82 -0.78
N PHE A 35 2.43 1.78 -0.38
CA PHE A 35 1.94 1.65 0.99
C PHE A 35 2.96 1.05 1.97
N VAL A 36 4.15 0.65 1.48
CA VAL A 36 5.36 0.23 2.24
C VAL A 36 5.19 -0.96 3.20
N ARG A 37 3.97 -1.33 3.58
CA ARG A 37 3.67 -2.30 4.65
C ARG A 37 2.78 -3.42 4.13
N SER A 38 3.17 -4.64 4.51
CA SER A 38 2.37 -5.87 4.42
C SER A 38 2.32 -6.47 5.82
N PRO A 39 1.32 -6.10 6.66
CA PRO A 39 1.18 -6.66 7.99
C PRO A 39 0.72 -8.11 7.93
N ALA A 40 1.28 -8.96 8.79
CA ALA A 40 0.93 -10.36 8.89
C ALA A 40 -0.14 -10.59 9.97
N SER A 41 -1.10 -11.46 9.65
CA SER A 41 -2.00 -12.04 10.65
C SER A 41 -1.19 -13.00 11.51
N CYS A 42 -0.80 -12.57 12.70
CA CYS A 42 0.06 -13.36 13.59
C CYS A 42 -0.67 -13.65 14.90
N THR A 43 -1.05 -14.91 15.09
CA THR A 43 -1.66 -15.38 16.34
C THR A 43 -0.62 -15.52 17.46
N ARG A 44 0.63 -15.86 17.14
CA ARG A 44 1.70 -16.09 18.13
C ARG A 44 2.11 -14.86 18.95
N CYS A 45 1.97 -13.67 18.38
CA CYS A 45 2.18 -12.41 19.11
C CYS A 45 0.89 -11.58 19.21
N GLU A 46 -0.26 -12.18 18.92
CA GLU A 46 -1.57 -11.49 18.91
C GLU A 46 -1.58 -10.19 18.06
N GLY A 47 -0.72 -10.15 17.04
CA GLY A 47 -0.53 -9.00 16.17
C GLY A 47 0.37 -7.88 16.71
N THR A 48 0.96 -7.96 17.89
CA THR A 48 1.85 -6.88 18.41
C THR A 48 3.16 -6.76 17.63
N GLY A 49 3.59 -7.83 16.95
CA GLY A 49 4.92 -7.91 16.35
C GLY A 49 6.04 -8.12 17.39
N VAL A 50 5.68 -8.30 18.66
CA VAL A 50 6.62 -8.39 19.78
C VAL A 50 6.21 -9.57 20.65
N ARG A 51 7.10 -10.55 20.86
CA ARG A 51 6.78 -11.71 21.70
C ARG A 51 7.11 -11.48 23.18
N GLN A 52 8.16 -10.73 23.45
CA GLN A 52 8.59 -10.32 24.79
C GLN A 52 9.14 -8.90 24.71
N ARG A 53 9.25 -8.20 25.84
CA ARG A 53 9.67 -6.78 25.86
C ARG A 53 10.99 -6.60 25.10
N GLY A 54 10.96 -5.81 24.02
CA GLY A 54 12.13 -5.55 23.16
C GLY A 54 12.46 -6.64 22.14
N GLN A 55 11.77 -7.78 22.15
CA GLN A 55 12.03 -8.89 21.22
C GLN A 55 10.99 -8.95 20.10
N ARG A 56 11.47 -8.77 18.87
CA ARG A 56 10.68 -8.93 17.65
C ARG A 56 10.11 -10.35 17.58
N CYS A 57 8.86 -10.47 17.14
CA CYS A 57 8.26 -11.78 16.90
C CYS A 57 8.92 -12.44 15.69
N ASP A 58 9.70 -13.48 15.94
CA ASP A 58 10.27 -14.43 14.96
C ASP A 58 9.27 -14.95 13.92
N TYR A 59 8.02 -15.24 14.30
CA TYR A 59 7.04 -15.87 13.41
C TYR A 59 6.52 -14.93 12.33
N CYS A 60 6.23 -13.68 12.69
CA CYS A 60 5.80 -12.69 11.71
C CYS A 60 6.93 -11.73 11.31
N ASP A 61 8.16 -12.01 11.75
CA ASP A 61 9.28 -11.09 11.68
C ASP A 61 8.83 -9.67 12.10
N GLY A 62 8.19 -9.53 13.27
CA GLY A 62 7.71 -8.24 13.78
C GLY A 62 6.67 -7.49 12.93
N LYS A 63 6.13 -8.10 11.87
CA LYS A 63 5.10 -7.51 11.00
C LYS A 63 3.69 -7.63 11.60
N GLY A 64 3.58 -7.69 12.93
CA GLY A 64 2.29 -7.79 13.59
C GLY A 64 1.38 -6.60 13.24
N TRP A 65 0.12 -6.88 12.97
CA TRP A 65 -0.85 -5.91 12.49
C TRP A 65 -1.27 -4.82 13.49
N ARG A 66 -1.07 -5.05 14.80
CA ARG A 66 -1.26 -4.04 15.85
C ARG A 66 -0.09 -3.07 15.94
N GLY A 67 1.00 -3.30 15.19
CA GLY A 67 2.11 -2.35 15.10
C GLY A 67 1.63 -0.97 14.63
N THR A 68 2.20 0.09 15.17
CA THR A 68 1.79 1.50 15.01
C THR A 68 1.97 2.09 13.58
N GLY A 69 2.45 1.30 12.62
CA GLY A 69 3.03 1.80 11.37
C GLY A 69 2.09 2.07 10.18
N LEU A 70 0.76 2.05 10.36
CA LEU A 70 -0.21 2.27 9.27
C LEU A 70 -0.72 3.73 9.18
N THR A 71 0.07 4.70 9.62
CA THR A 71 -0.36 6.10 9.77
C THR A 71 -0.84 6.73 8.47
N PHE A 72 -0.13 6.51 7.35
CA PHE A 72 -0.54 7.04 6.04
C PHE A 72 -1.85 6.44 5.52
N ALA A 73 -1.95 5.10 5.49
CA ALA A 73 -3.14 4.40 4.99
C ALA A 73 -4.40 4.62 5.85
N ARG A 74 -4.23 5.08 7.09
CA ARG A 74 -5.33 5.41 8.01
C ARG A 74 -5.75 6.87 7.94
N ASP A 75 -4.89 7.75 7.43
CA ASP A 75 -5.16 9.18 7.30
C ASP A 75 -5.92 9.49 6.01
N LEU A 76 -7.22 9.72 6.17
CA LEU A 76 -8.12 10.06 5.06
C LEU A 76 -7.71 11.34 4.33
N ARG A 77 -7.15 12.33 5.03
CA ARG A 77 -6.74 13.60 4.42
C ARG A 77 -5.57 13.36 3.47
N ARG A 78 -4.58 12.58 3.91
CA ARG A 78 -3.42 12.21 3.10
C ARG A 78 -3.81 11.35 1.89
N LEU A 79 -4.72 10.39 2.07
CA LEU A 79 -5.25 9.59 0.96
C LEU A 79 -5.98 10.45 -0.08
N ASN A 80 -6.86 11.34 0.35
CA ASN A 80 -7.60 12.22 -0.56
C ASN A 80 -6.67 13.13 -1.36
N VAL A 81 -5.62 13.67 -0.71
CA VAL A 81 -4.60 14.46 -1.41
C VAL A 81 -3.88 13.60 -2.43
N ALA A 82 -3.37 12.43 -2.04
CA ALA A 82 -2.59 11.58 -2.93
C ALA A 82 -3.41 11.08 -4.13
N PHE A 83 -4.70 10.75 -3.93
CA PHE A 83 -5.58 10.25 -4.99
C PHE A 83 -5.98 11.36 -5.97
N SER A 84 -6.17 12.59 -5.48
CA SER A 84 -6.57 13.72 -6.33
C SER A 84 -5.43 14.37 -7.12
N ARG A 85 -4.16 14.00 -6.86
CA ARG A 85 -3.00 14.53 -7.61
C ARG A 85 -2.78 13.88 -8.98
N ALA A 86 -3.41 12.73 -9.26
CA ALA A 86 -3.23 12.00 -10.50
C ALA A 86 -4.18 12.50 -11.60
N ARG A 87 -3.64 13.00 -12.72
CA ARG A 87 -4.45 13.50 -13.85
C ARG A 87 -4.85 12.42 -14.86
N LYS A 88 -3.95 11.46 -15.13
CA LYS A 88 -4.15 10.42 -16.15
C LYS A 88 -4.11 9.01 -15.56
N MET A 89 -3.25 8.75 -14.59
CA MET A 89 -3.09 7.41 -14.02
C MET A 89 -2.65 7.44 -12.55
N LEU A 90 -3.33 6.65 -11.73
CA LEU A 90 -2.96 6.37 -10.34
C LEU A 90 -2.54 4.91 -10.22
N ILE A 91 -1.31 4.65 -9.77
CA ILE A 91 -0.79 3.31 -9.52
C ILE A 91 -0.61 3.15 -8.01
N LEU A 92 -1.23 2.11 -7.45
CA LEU A 92 -1.07 1.75 -6.04
C LEU A 92 -0.22 0.48 -5.94
N VAL A 93 0.82 0.52 -5.11
CA VAL A 93 1.71 -0.61 -4.85
C VAL A 93 1.67 -0.95 -3.36
N GLY A 94 1.26 -2.18 -3.04
CA GLY A 94 1.20 -2.66 -1.67
C GLY A 94 0.34 -3.90 -1.51
N ASP A 95 0.30 -4.42 -0.29
CA ASP A 95 -0.56 -5.54 0.07
C ASP A 95 -1.98 -5.05 0.35
N ILE A 96 -2.79 -4.97 -0.72
CA ILE A 96 -4.12 -4.37 -0.65
C ILE A 96 -5.06 -5.14 0.27
N ASP A 97 -4.93 -6.46 0.35
CA ASP A 97 -5.77 -7.28 1.22
C ASP A 97 -5.43 -6.97 2.69
N ALA A 98 -4.14 -6.85 3.02
CA ALA A 98 -3.70 -6.43 4.35
C ALA A 98 -3.90 -4.93 4.64
N LEU A 99 -4.14 -4.08 3.65
CA LEU A 99 -4.50 -2.67 3.88
C LEU A 99 -6.01 -2.48 4.09
N THR A 100 -6.81 -3.40 3.55
CA THR A 100 -8.28 -3.29 3.54
C THR A 100 -8.97 -4.14 4.59
N ASP A 101 -8.26 -5.10 5.20
CA ASP A 101 -8.77 -5.94 6.28
C ASP A 101 -9.22 -5.11 7.50
N SER A 102 -10.42 -5.40 7.99
CA SER A 102 -11.03 -4.71 9.12
C SER A 102 -10.23 -4.85 10.43
N ARG A 103 -9.54 -5.98 10.62
CA ARG A 103 -8.66 -6.24 11.77
C ARG A 103 -7.54 -5.20 11.84
N TYR A 104 -7.03 -4.78 10.69
CA TYR A 104 -5.84 -3.94 10.58
C TYR A 104 -6.14 -2.44 10.58
N ARG A 105 -7.42 -2.06 10.54
CA ARG A 105 -7.84 -0.67 10.33
C ARG A 105 -8.28 0.06 11.59
N GLY A 106 -8.53 -0.64 12.70
CA GLY A 106 -8.83 -0.03 14.00
C GLY A 106 -9.97 1.01 13.98
N GLY A 107 -10.93 0.88 13.05
CA GLY A 107 -12.03 1.84 12.86
C GLY A 107 -11.70 3.12 12.10
N ALA A 108 -10.46 3.32 11.64
CA ALA A 108 -10.06 4.56 10.97
C ALA A 108 -10.80 4.76 9.62
N PRO A 109 -11.27 5.98 9.30
CA PRO A 109 -11.96 6.29 8.05
C PRO A 109 -11.14 5.98 6.78
N GLY A 110 -9.82 6.22 6.80
CA GLY A 110 -8.95 6.03 5.63
C GLY A 110 -8.96 4.59 5.11
N GLY A 111 -9.03 3.61 6.02
CA GLY A 111 -9.14 2.22 5.60
C GLY A 111 -10.44 1.94 4.84
N ARG A 112 -11.57 2.60 5.17
CA ARG A 112 -12.86 2.38 4.47
C ARG A 112 -12.74 2.81 3.03
N VAL A 113 -12.09 3.93 2.79
CA VAL A 113 -11.80 4.42 1.46
C VAL A 113 -10.90 3.46 0.70
N LEU A 114 -9.87 2.87 1.32
CA LEU A 114 -9.05 1.85 0.67
C LEU A 114 -9.84 0.60 0.28
N ALA A 115 -10.79 0.15 1.11
CA ALA A 115 -11.65 -0.98 0.74
C ALA A 115 -12.59 -0.63 -0.42
N MET A 116 -13.24 0.54 -0.38
CA MET A 116 -14.06 1.01 -1.50
C MET A 116 -13.25 1.16 -2.78
N PHE A 117 -12.03 1.68 -2.68
CA PHE A 117 -11.10 1.81 -3.80
C PHE A 117 -10.71 0.45 -4.37
N ARG A 118 -10.36 -0.53 -3.51
CA ARG A 118 -10.07 -1.91 -3.94
C ARG A 118 -11.26 -2.49 -4.71
N ASP A 119 -12.48 -2.34 -4.19
CA ASP A 119 -13.68 -2.87 -4.83
C ASP A 119 -13.95 -2.18 -6.17
N TYR A 120 -13.77 -0.86 -6.25
CA TYR A 120 -13.85 -0.10 -7.50
C TYR A 120 -12.81 -0.56 -8.54
N VAL A 121 -11.54 -0.74 -8.14
CA VAL A 121 -10.47 -1.16 -9.06
C VAL A 121 -10.65 -2.62 -9.51
N ARG A 122 -11.23 -3.49 -8.66
CA ARG A 122 -11.59 -4.85 -9.05
C ARG A 122 -12.72 -4.88 -10.10
N ASP A 123 -13.69 -3.97 -10.00
CA ASP A 123 -14.82 -3.86 -10.94
C ASP A 123 -14.44 -3.16 -12.25
N ARG A 124 -13.72 -2.04 -12.17
CA ARG A 124 -13.53 -1.11 -13.32
C ARG A 124 -12.08 -0.79 -13.67
N GLY A 125 -11.15 -1.20 -12.83
CA GLY A 125 -9.74 -0.90 -12.98
C GLY A 125 -8.96 -2.05 -13.62
N LYS A 126 -7.64 -2.01 -13.44
CA LYS A 126 -6.74 -3.13 -13.73
C LYS A 126 -6.02 -3.51 -12.45
N VAL A 127 -6.21 -4.75 -12.00
CA VAL A 127 -5.46 -5.32 -10.88
C VAL A 127 -4.36 -6.19 -11.45
N LEU A 128 -3.11 -5.87 -11.13
CA LEU A 128 -1.95 -6.72 -11.43
C LEU A 128 -1.46 -7.30 -10.11
N HIS A 129 -1.46 -8.62 -9.99
CA HIS A 129 -0.84 -9.31 -8.87
C HIS A 129 0.65 -9.48 -9.16
N VAL A 130 1.52 -8.83 -8.39
CA VAL A 130 2.98 -8.81 -8.61
C VAL A 130 3.66 -10.06 -8.06
N TRP A 131 2.99 -11.21 -8.12
CA TRP A 131 3.57 -12.51 -7.75
C TRP A 131 3.53 -13.45 -8.94
N GLU A 132 4.59 -13.45 -9.75
CA GLU A 132 4.99 -14.64 -10.48
C GLU A 132 5.81 -15.52 -9.53
N ARG A 133 5.52 -16.83 -9.50
CA ARG A 133 6.05 -17.82 -8.55
C ARG A 133 7.55 -17.64 -8.27
N GLY A 134 7.88 -17.32 -7.02
CA GLY A 134 9.23 -17.45 -6.49
C GLY A 134 9.33 -18.74 -5.65
N HIS A 135 9.86 -19.79 -6.26
CA HIS A 135 10.39 -21.02 -5.66
C HIS A 135 9.53 -21.77 -4.62
N ASP A 136 8.87 -22.84 -5.10
CA ASP A 136 8.74 -24.05 -4.30
C ASP A 136 10.15 -24.59 -4.03
N ASN A 137 10.60 -24.53 -2.78
CA ASN A 137 11.62 -25.46 -2.31
C ASN A 137 10.95 -26.39 -1.32
N SER A 138 10.79 -27.63 -1.79
CA SER A 138 10.84 -28.88 -1.02
C SER A 138 11.73 -28.81 0.21
#